data_AF-A0A9E6NWK5-F1
#
_entry.id   AF-A0A9E6NWK5-F1
#
_cell.length_a   1.000
_cell.length_b   1.000
_cell.length_c   1.000
_cell.angle_alpha   90.00
_cell.angle_beta   90.00
_cell.angle_gamma   90.00
#
_symmetry.space_group_name_H-M   'P 1'
#
loop_
_entity.id
_entity.type
_entity.pdbx_description
1 polymer ?
#
loop_
_entity_poly.entity_id
_entity_poly.type
_entity_poly.pdbx_seq_one_letter_code
_entity_poly.pdbx_strand_id
1 'polypeptide(L)'
;MNTSVSFEQQLILLDQRIEKTWADILDNSRLVRAIREGSVSKALYALYMIETFHYTAHNARNQGLVGVRHADNPVYAKFCFEHAAQEVGHEKMALHDVMSLGLKSEVFDMPPALPATEVLIAYLYWISFTGNPLQRLGYSYWAENAYQFITPLITRISEVLALKPAQLTFFIAHSDIDIEHFNEIKLILQRTCKSQADWDAITVVMETSLRLTGNMLEAVYEQYEAWQSGQAPRYDFLHALDQS
;
A
#
# COMPACT_ATOMS: atom_id res chain seq x y z
N MET A 1 -2.18 38.21 12.46
CA MET A 1 -3.41 37.41 12.54
C MET A 1 -3.20 36.20 11.66
N ASN A 2 -2.98 35.02 12.23
CA ASN A 2 -2.93 33.79 11.42
C ASN A 2 -4.37 33.43 11.05
N THR A 3 -4.77 33.67 9.81
CA THR A 3 -6.00 33.12 9.27
C THR A 3 -5.91 31.60 9.31
N SER A 4 -6.83 30.94 10.02
CA SER A 4 -6.93 29.48 10.01
C SER A 4 -7.16 29.00 8.58
N VAL A 5 -6.33 28.06 8.11
CA VAL A 5 -6.45 27.43 6.79
C VAL A 5 -7.81 26.73 6.69
N SER A 6 -8.54 26.93 5.59
CA SER A 6 -9.86 26.29 5.39
C SER A 6 -9.72 24.78 5.19
N PHE A 7 -10.80 24.03 5.38
CA PHE A 7 -10.81 22.59 5.10
C PHE A 7 -10.40 22.28 3.65
N GLU A 8 -10.95 23.00 2.65
CA GLU A 8 -10.55 22.78 1.26
C GLU A 8 -9.07 23.09 1.03
N GLN A 9 -8.55 24.14 1.66
CA GLN A 9 -7.14 24.48 1.57
C GLN A 9 -6.25 23.40 2.20
N GLN A 10 -6.67 22.76 3.30
CA GLN A 10 -5.93 21.63 3.88
C GLN A 10 -5.88 20.43 2.93
N LEU A 11 -6.99 20.10 2.26
CA LEU A 11 -7.01 19.01 1.27
C LEU A 11 -6.07 19.31 0.10
N ILE A 12 -6.09 20.53 -0.43
CA ILE A 12 -5.16 20.95 -1.50
C ILE A 12 -3.70 20.79 -1.06
N LEU A 13 -3.37 21.13 0.19
CA LEU A 13 -2.00 20.97 0.72
C LEU A 13 -1.61 19.50 0.84
N LEU A 14 -2.54 18.62 1.26
CA LEU A 14 -2.30 17.17 1.27
C LEU A 14 -2.07 16.64 -0.14
N ASP A 15 -2.92 17.02 -1.10
CA ASP A 15 -2.83 16.62 -2.52
C ASP A 15 -1.48 17.04 -3.14
N GLN A 16 -1.04 18.27 -2.91
CA GLN A 16 0.27 18.74 -3.39
C GLN A 16 1.43 17.94 -2.78
N ARG A 17 1.32 17.55 -1.51
CA ARG A 17 2.37 16.79 -0.81
C ARG A 17 2.44 15.34 -1.29
N ILE A 18 1.28 14.68 -1.44
CA ILE A 18 1.21 13.31 -1.94
C ILE A 18 1.65 13.24 -3.40
N GLU A 19 1.23 14.17 -4.27
CA GLU A 19 1.66 14.24 -5.68
C GLU A 19 3.18 14.34 -5.79
N LYS A 20 3.80 15.24 -5.03
CA LYS A 20 5.25 15.38 -4.98
C LYS A 20 5.93 14.09 -4.52
N THR A 21 5.40 13.46 -3.47
CA THR A 21 6.00 12.23 -2.92
C THR A 21 5.88 11.06 -3.90
N TRP A 22 4.75 10.94 -4.59
CA TRP A 22 4.57 9.98 -5.68
C TRP A 22 5.56 10.24 -6.82
N ALA A 23 5.68 11.48 -7.29
CA ALA A 23 6.63 11.82 -8.35
C ALA A 23 8.06 11.41 -7.96
N ASP A 24 8.50 11.77 -6.74
CA ASP A 24 9.82 11.39 -6.22
C ASP A 24 10.03 9.86 -6.25
N ILE A 25 9.04 9.07 -5.80
CA ILE A 25 9.15 7.59 -5.77
C ILE A 25 9.13 7.02 -7.18
N LEU A 26 8.19 7.44 -8.02
CA LEU A 26 7.98 6.90 -9.36
C LEU A 26 9.15 7.20 -10.30
N ASP A 27 9.83 8.33 -10.12
CA ASP A 27 10.95 8.72 -10.97
C ASP A 27 12.28 8.05 -10.56
N ASN A 28 12.42 7.71 -9.28
CA ASN A 28 13.65 7.13 -8.76
C ASN A 28 13.61 5.60 -8.59
N SER A 29 12.43 4.98 -8.61
CA SER A 29 12.33 3.54 -8.37
C SER A 29 12.82 2.70 -9.55
N ARG A 30 13.70 1.73 -9.27
CA ARG A 30 14.19 0.75 -10.26
C ARG A 30 13.08 -0.18 -10.72
N LEU A 31 12.21 -0.60 -9.80
CA LEU A 31 11.03 -1.40 -10.13
C LEU A 31 10.12 -0.66 -11.12
N VAL A 32 9.82 0.61 -10.83
CA VAL A 32 8.99 1.45 -11.72
C VAL A 32 9.64 1.66 -13.08
N ARG A 33 10.96 1.87 -13.12
CA ARG A 33 11.72 1.95 -14.37
C ARG A 33 11.59 0.66 -15.18
N ALA A 34 11.76 -0.49 -14.55
CA ALA A 34 11.63 -1.79 -15.23
C ALA A 34 10.23 -1.99 -15.83
N ILE A 35 9.17 -1.58 -15.11
CA ILE A 35 7.79 -1.59 -15.64
C ILE A 35 7.67 -0.71 -16.89
N ARG A 36 8.14 0.55 -16.80
CA ARG A 36 8.06 1.53 -17.90
C ARG A 36 8.80 1.02 -19.14
N GLU A 37 9.97 0.41 -18.96
CA GLU A 37 10.80 -0.15 -20.03
C GLU A 37 10.26 -1.49 -20.57
N GLY A 38 9.36 -2.15 -19.84
CA GLY A 38 8.85 -3.48 -20.19
C GLY A 38 9.84 -4.62 -19.91
N SER A 39 10.83 -4.39 -19.03
CA SER A 39 11.82 -5.38 -18.58
C SER A 39 11.36 -6.16 -17.33
N VAL A 40 10.03 -6.30 -17.17
CA VAL A 40 9.41 -7.04 -16.05
C VAL A 40 9.24 -8.53 -16.36
N SER A 41 9.15 -9.34 -15.32
CA SER A 41 8.89 -10.78 -15.39
C SER A 41 7.79 -11.18 -14.41
N LYS A 42 7.22 -12.38 -14.61
CA LYS A 42 6.28 -12.98 -13.64
C LYS A 42 6.92 -13.14 -12.26
N ALA A 43 8.23 -13.41 -12.19
CA ALA A 43 8.97 -13.52 -10.93
C ALA A 43 9.05 -12.17 -10.20
N LEU A 44 9.37 -11.06 -10.90
CA LEU A 44 9.38 -9.73 -10.29
C LEU A 44 7.97 -9.34 -9.80
N TYR A 45 6.94 -9.62 -10.59
CA TYR A 45 5.55 -9.38 -10.17
C TYR A 45 5.18 -10.21 -8.93
N ALA A 46 5.54 -11.50 -8.90
CA ALA A 46 5.31 -12.36 -7.74
C ALA A 46 6.01 -11.84 -6.48
N LEU A 47 7.28 -11.42 -6.57
CA LEU A 47 8.01 -10.82 -5.44
C LEU A 47 7.29 -9.59 -4.88
N TYR A 48 6.83 -8.68 -5.76
CA TYR A 48 6.05 -7.52 -5.34
C TYR A 48 4.73 -7.91 -4.65
N MET A 49 4.01 -8.89 -5.19
CA MET A 49 2.73 -9.33 -4.63
C MET A 49 2.89 -10.09 -3.31
N ILE A 50 4.01 -10.78 -3.09
CA ILE A 50 4.35 -11.39 -1.79
C ILE A 50 4.52 -10.32 -0.71
N GLU A 51 5.26 -9.24 -1.01
CA GLU A 51 5.38 -8.14 -0.05
C GLU A 51 4.07 -7.39 0.17
N THR A 52 3.24 -7.28 -0.89
CA THR A 52 1.87 -6.77 -0.78
C THR A 52 1.01 -7.61 0.16
N PHE A 53 1.05 -8.94 0.01
CA PHE A 53 0.40 -9.86 0.95
C PHE A 53 0.83 -9.59 2.39
N HIS A 54 2.14 -9.45 2.62
CA HIS A 54 2.68 -9.26 3.96
C HIS A 54 2.15 -8.00 4.65
N TYR A 55 2.20 -6.83 4.04
CA TYR A 55 1.72 -5.62 4.74
C TYR A 55 0.18 -5.55 4.77
N THR A 56 -0.53 -5.95 3.71
CA THR A 56 -2.00 -5.92 3.67
C THR A 56 -2.60 -6.79 4.76
N ALA A 57 -1.99 -7.93 5.10
CA ALA A 57 -2.44 -8.82 6.18
C ALA A 57 -2.52 -8.13 7.56
N HIS A 58 -1.91 -6.95 7.70
CA HIS A 58 -1.90 -6.17 8.93
C HIS A 58 -2.80 -4.93 8.89
N ASN A 59 -3.34 -4.53 7.73
CA ASN A 59 -4.11 -3.29 7.57
C ASN A 59 -5.38 -3.26 8.43
N ALA A 60 -6.22 -4.29 8.34
CA ALA A 60 -7.41 -4.41 9.17
C ALA A 60 -7.09 -4.34 10.68
N ARG A 61 -6.00 -4.98 11.09
CA ARG A 61 -5.58 -5.04 12.51
C ARG A 61 -5.10 -3.68 13.02
N ASN A 62 -4.21 -3.02 12.27
CA ASN A 62 -3.70 -1.70 12.67
C ASN A 62 -4.78 -0.61 12.55
N GLN A 63 -5.79 -0.76 11.69
CA GLN A 63 -6.98 0.09 11.62
C GLN A 63 -7.87 -0.09 12.86
N GLY A 64 -8.16 -1.35 13.22
CA GLY A 64 -8.94 -1.67 14.43
C GLY A 64 -8.26 -1.19 15.71
N LEU A 65 -6.92 -1.21 15.76
CA LEU A 65 -6.15 -0.71 16.90
C LEU A 65 -6.40 0.79 17.17
N VAL A 66 -6.58 1.61 16.12
CA VAL A 66 -6.97 3.02 16.29
C VAL A 66 -8.34 3.13 16.94
N GLY A 67 -9.31 2.32 16.50
CA GLY A 67 -10.65 2.29 17.07
C GLY A 67 -10.66 1.94 18.56
N VAL A 68 -9.83 0.98 18.98
CA VAL A 68 -9.65 0.63 20.40
C VAL A 68 -9.05 1.79 21.19
N ARG A 69 -8.05 2.47 20.62
CA ARG A 69 -7.37 3.60 21.27
C ARG A 69 -8.27 4.83 21.41
N HIS A 70 -9.17 5.04 20.45
CA HIS A 70 -9.96 6.27 20.29
C HIS A 70 -11.45 6.07 20.55
N ALA A 71 -11.78 5.26 21.56
CA ALA A 71 -13.15 4.91 21.92
C ALA A 71 -13.99 6.11 22.44
N ASP A 72 -13.35 7.23 22.79
CA ASP A 72 -13.98 8.45 23.27
C ASP A 72 -14.62 9.29 22.16
N ASN A 73 -14.20 9.15 20.90
CA ASN A 73 -14.91 9.69 19.75
C ASN A 73 -15.64 8.57 18.99
N PRO A 74 -16.94 8.36 19.25
CA PRO A 74 -17.69 7.23 18.70
C PRO A 74 -17.82 7.28 17.17
N VAL A 75 -17.80 8.46 16.56
CA VAL A 75 -17.87 8.59 15.09
C VAL A 75 -16.60 8.02 14.45
N TYR A 76 -15.44 8.37 14.98
CA TYR A 76 -14.17 7.89 14.42
C TYR A 76 -13.90 6.43 14.79
N ALA A 77 -14.21 6.01 16.02
CA ALA A 77 -14.10 4.60 16.40
C ALA A 77 -14.97 3.69 15.53
N LYS A 78 -16.22 4.10 15.24
CA LYS A 78 -17.11 3.37 14.34
C LYS A 78 -16.49 3.23 12.94
N PHE A 79 -16.04 4.33 12.35
CA PHE A 79 -15.32 4.31 11.06
C PHE A 79 -14.14 3.34 11.09
N CYS A 80 -13.30 3.39 12.13
CA CYS A 80 -12.16 2.49 12.25
C CYS A 80 -12.57 1.02 12.24
N PHE A 81 -13.64 0.63 12.94
CA PHE A 81 -14.07 -0.76 12.96
C PHE A 81 -14.76 -1.20 11.66
N GLU A 82 -15.54 -0.33 11.03
CA GLU A 82 -16.18 -0.61 9.73
C GLU A 82 -15.14 -0.77 8.62
N HIS A 83 -14.20 0.18 8.51
CA HIS A 83 -13.11 0.10 7.53
C HIS A 83 -12.17 -1.07 7.81
N ALA A 84 -11.90 -1.40 9.09
CA ALA A 84 -11.14 -2.60 9.42
C ALA A 84 -11.85 -3.87 8.94
N ALA A 85 -13.17 -3.95 9.07
CA ALA A 85 -13.95 -5.11 8.64
C ALA A 85 -13.96 -5.27 7.11
N GLN A 86 -13.99 -4.17 6.36
CA GLN A 86 -13.86 -4.18 4.90
C GLN A 86 -12.50 -4.73 4.46
N GLU A 87 -11.42 -4.32 5.11
CA GLU A 87 -10.05 -4.73 4.79
C GLU A 87 -9.71 -6.20 5.14
N VAL A 88 -10.54 -6.89 5.94
CA VAL A 88 -10.25 -8.27 6.37
C VAL A 88 -10.22 -9.20 5.17
N GLY A 89 -9.07 -9.85 4.95
CA GLY A 89 -8.93 -10.88 3.91
C GLY A 89 -8.44 -10.36 2.57
N HIS A 90 -8.21 -9.05 2.42
CA HIS A 90 -7.68 -8.47 1.18
C HIS A 90 -6.30 -9.04 0.83
N GLU A 91 -5.50 -9.45 1.81
CA GLU A 91 -4.22 -10.13 1.58
C GLU A 91 -4.38 -11.40 0.75
N LYS A 92 -5.53 -12.09 0.85
CA LYS A 92 -5.78 -13.32 0.09
C LYS A 92 -5.92 -13.07 -1.39
N MET A 93 -6.30 -11.86 -1.82
CA MET A 93 -6.31 -11.49 -3.24
C MET A 93 -4.87 -11.40 -3.77
N ALA A 94 -3.96 -10.79 -3.01
CA ALA A 94 -2.55 -10.75 -3.37
C ALA A 94 -1.93 -12.16 -3.45
N LEU A 95 -2.23 -13.01 -2.46
CA LEU A 95 -1.80 -14.41 -2.48
C LEU A 95 -2.40 -15.17 -3.67
N HIS A 96 -3.69 -14.99 -3.94
CA HIS A 96 -4.37 -15.59 -5.09
C HIS A 96 -3.70 -15.20 -6.42
N ASP A 97 -3.34 -13.92 -6.58
CA ASP A 97 -2.68 -13.43 -7.79
C ASP A 97 -1.31 -14.10 -7.98
N VAL A 98 -0.52 -14.27 -6.91
CA VAL A 98 0.76 -15.01 -6.94
C VAL A 98 0.54 -16.46 -7.37
N MET A 99 -0.42 -17.15 -6.75
CA MET A 99 -0.74 -18.54 -7.10
C MET A 99 -1.21 -18.68 -8.55
N SER A 100 -1.99 -17.71 -9.03
CA SER A 100 -2.56 -17.69 -10.38
C SER A 100 -1.51 -17.44 -11.48
N LEU A 101 -0.26 -17.13 -11.14
CA LEU A 101 0.85 -17.08 -12.10
C LEU A 101 1.32 -18.46 -12.57
N GLY A 102 0.81 -19.54 -11.95
CA GLY A 102 1.20 -20.93 -12.27
C GLY A 102 2.01 -21.61 -11.18
N LEU A 103 2.21 -20.96 -10.03
CA LEU A 103 2.78 -21.59 -8.84
C LEU A 103 1.75 -22.57 -8.26
N LYS A 104 2.11 -23.85 -8.15
CA LYS A 104 1.24 -24.84 -7.50
C LYS A 104 1.36 -24.69 -5.98
N SER A 105 0.26 -24.90 -5.25
CA SER A 105 0.21 -24.75 -3.78
C SER A 105 1.20 -25.63 -3.01
N GLU A 106 1.67 -26.71 -3.62
CA GLU A 106 2.65 -27.64 -3.06
C GLU A 106 4.10 -27.14 -3.21
N VAL A 107 4.33 -26.04 -3.93
CA VAL A 107 5.66 -25.68 -4.47
C VAL A 107 6.41 -24.67 -3.61
N PHE A 108 5.75 -23.90 -2.74
CA PHE A 108 6.49 -22.96 -1.89
C PHE A 108 5.80 -22.60 -0.58
N ASP A 109 6.60 -22.60 0.49
CA ASP A 109 6.27 -21.93 1.73
C ASP A 109 6.41 -20.43 1.55
N MET A 110 5.46 -19.64 2.08
CA MET A 110 5.55 -18.19 2.02
C MET A 110 6.83 -17.71 2.73
N PRO A 111 7.75 -17.03 2.04
CA PRO A 111 8.95 -16.51 2.68
C PRO A 111 8.56 -15.44 3.71
N PRO A 112 9.41 -15.18 4.72
CA PRO A 112 9.22 -14.02 5.59
C PRO A 112 9.32 -12.72 4.80
N ALA A 113 8.58 -11.70 5.27
CA ALA A 113 8.58 -10.37 4.70
C ALA A 113 9.99 -9.76 4.63
N LEU A 114 10.21 -8.87 3.66
CA LEU A 114 11.45 -8.11 3.59
C LEU A 114 11.59 -7.16 4.78
N PRO A 115 12.84 -6.84 5.19
CA PRO A 115 13.07 -5.85 6.24
C PRO A 115 12.37 -4.51 5.98
N ALA A 116 12.32 -4.04 4.72
CA ALA A 116 11.61 -2.81 4.36
C ALA A 116 10.09 -2.91 4.61
N THR A 117 9.50 -4.06 4.30
CA THR A 117 8.08 -4.36 4.55
C THR A 117 7.79 -4.48 6.05
N GLU A 118 8.66 -5.16 6.80
CA GLU A 118 8.56 -5.23 8.27
C GLU A 118 8.63 -3.84 8.91
N VAL A 119 9.49 -2.94 8.40
CA VAL A 119 9.55 -1.55 8.87
C VAL A 119 8.26 -0.80 8.58
N LEU A 120 7.65 -0.98 7.40
CA LEU A 120 6.34 -0.42 7.08
C LEU A 120 5.26 -0.95 8.05
N ILE A 121 5.20 -2.27 8.25
CA ILE A 121 4.25 -2.90 9.17
C ILE A 121 4.42 -2.34 10.58
N ALA A 122 5.65 -2.34 11.12
CA ALA A 122 5.96 -1.83 12.45
C ALA A 122 5.58 -0.35 12.59
N TYR A 123 5.88 0.47 11.57
CA TYR A 123 5.52 1.87 11.56
C TYR A 123 3.99 2.07 11.62
N LEU A 124 3.22 1.33 10.83
CA LEU A 124 1.76 1.41 10.82
C LEU A 124 1.15 1.04 12.17
N TYR A 125 1.63 -0.03 12.83
CA TYR A 125 1.17 -0.33 14.19
C TYR A 125 1.59 0.74 15.20
N TRP A 126 2.82 1.23 15.11
CA TRP A 126 3.32 2.27 16.01
C TRP A 126 2.46 3.54 15.94
N ILE A 127 2.18 4.03 14.74
CA ILE A 127 1.34 5.23 14.57
C ILE A 127 -0.13 4.97 14.87
N SER A 128 -0.62 3.73 14.74
CA SER A 128 -1.97 3.36 15.17
C SER A 128 -2.12 3.34 16.70
N PHE A 129 -1.03 3.00 17.40
CA PHE A 129 -1.03 2.86 18.86
C PHE A 129 -0.46 4.06 19.60
N THR A 130 0.18 5.03 18.95
CA THR A 130 0.84 6.16 19.64
C THR A 130 0.47 7.48 19.00
N GLY A 131 0.93 8.60 19.58
CA GLY A 131 0.75 9.93 19.00
C GLY A 131 -0.71 10.37 18.85
N ASN A 132 -0.95 11.23 17.84
CA ASN A 132 -2.27 11.77 17.53
C ASN A 132 -3.15 10.66 16.92
N PRO A 133 -4.35 10.39 17.45
CA PRO A 133 -5.21 9.30 16.97
C PRO A 133 -5.67 9.45 15.51
N LEU A 134 -5.69 10.66 14.96
CA LEU A 134 -6.08 10.92 13.58
C LEU A 134 -4.95 10.68 12.58
N GLN A 135 -3.70 10.50 13.03
CA GLN A 135 -2.54 10.47 12.14
C GLN A 135 -2.57 9.30 11.15
N ARG A 136 -3.18 8.16 11.49
CA ARG A 136 -3.37 7.02 10.58
C ARG A 136 -4.20 7.39 9.34
N LEU A 137 -5.08 8.39 9.42
CA LEU A 137 -5.81 8.89 8.25
C LEU A 137 -4.88 9.37 7.15
N GLY A 138 -3.63 9.76 7.47
CA GLY A 138 -2.63 10.07 6.46
C GLY A 138 -2.25 8.87 5.58
N TYR A 139 -2.14 7.68 6.16
CA TYR A 139 -1.92 6.44 5.39
C TYR A 139 -3.14 6.13 4.51
N SER A 140 -4.33 6.14 5.09
CA SER A 140 -5.58 5.93 4.34
C SER A 140 -5.75 6.94 3.20
N TYR A 141 -5.40 8.21 3.43
CA TYR A 141 -5.57 9.26 2.42
C TYR A 141 -4.83 8.97 1.12
N TRP A 142 -3.56 8.55 1.20
CA TRP A 142 -2.81 8.23 -0.02
C TRP A 142 -3.15 6.86 -0.58
N ALA A 143 -3.45 5.88 0.30
CA ALA A 143 -3.76 4.52 -0.13
C ALA A 143 -5.04 4.47 -0.98
N GLU A 144 -6.14 5.04 -0.49
CA GLU A 144 -7.43 5.11 -1.21
C GLU A 144 -7.40 6.06 -2.43
N ASN A 145 -6.31 6.82 -2.58
CA ASN A 145 -6.11 7.75 -3.70
C ASN A 145 -4.96 7.32 -4.62
N ALA A 146 -4.40 6.12 -4.43
CA ALA A 146 -3.20 5.67 -5.12
C ALA A 146 -3.43 5.36 -6.61
N TYR A 147 -4.65 4.93 -6.98
CA TYR A 147 -4.93 4.37 -8.30
C TYR A 147 -4.69 5.33 -9.46
N GLN A 148 -4.92 6.63 -9.26
CA GLN A 148 -4.61 7.62 -10.28
C GLN A 148 -3.11 7.67 -10.64
N PHE A 149 -2.23 7.30 -9.69
CA PHE A 149 -0.78 7.29 -9.89
C PHE A 149 -0.26 5.96 -10.44
N ILE A 150 -0.86 4.83 -10.05
CA ILE A 150 -0.35 3.49 -10.35
C ILE A 150 -1.06 2.77 -11.49
N THR A 151 -2.27 3.19 -11.90
CA THR A 151 -3.01 2.55 -13.00
C THR A 151 -2.18 2.42 -14.29
N PRO A 152 -1.41 3.42 -14.74
CA PRO A 152 -0.57 3.26 -15.93
C PRO A 152 0.48 2.16 -15.80
N LEU A 153 1.01 1.94 -14.58
CA LEU A 153 1.98 0.88 -14.31
C LEU A 153 1.30 -0.50 -14.31
N ILE A 154 0.12 -0.62 -13.69
CA ILE A 154 -0.65 -1.87 -13.66
C ILE A 154 -1.03 -2.29 -15.08
N THR A 155 -1.52 -1.35 -15.90
CA THR A 155 -1.83 -1.60 -17.32
C THR A 155 -0.60 -2.09 -18.07
N ARG A 156 0.56 -1.43 -17.88
CA ARG A 156 1.81 -1.82 -18.52
C ARG A 156 2.28 -3.23 -18.12
N ILE A 157 2.22 -3.58 -16.84
CA ILE A 157 2.54 -4.94 -16.36
C ILE A 157 1.60 -5.95 -17.00
N SER A 158 0.29 -5.67 -17.00
CA SER A 158 -0.73 -6.55 -17.56
C SER A 158 -0.46 -6.85 -19.04
N GLU A 159 -0.14 -5.82 -19.83
CA GLU A 159 0.19 -5.95 -21.25
C GLU A 159 1.48 -6.75 -21.49
N VAL A 160 2.57 -6.40 -20.80
CA VAL A 160 3.89 -7.03 -21.02
C VAL A 160 3.89 -8.51 -20.62
N LEU A 161 3.20 -8.84 -19.51
CA LEU A 161 3.14 -10.21 -18.99
C LEU A 161 1.91 -11.00 -19.48
N ALA A 162 1.06 -10.38 -20.32
CA ALA A 162 -0.21 -10.93 -20.79
C ALA A 162 -1.08 -11.48 -19.63
N LEU A 163 -1.15 -10.73 -18.52
CA LEU A 163 -1.91 -11.15 -17.34
C LEU A 163 -3.41 -11.09 -17.62
N LYS A 164 -4.12 -12.10 -17.10
CA LYS A 164 -5.58 -12.14 -17.13
C LYS A 164 -6.14 -11.40 -15.91
N PRO A 165 -7.41 -10.97 -15.92
CA PRO A 165 -8.06 -10.38 -14.75
C PRO A 165 -7.97 -11.25 -13.48
N ALA A 166 -7.98 -12.58 -13.64
CA ALA A 166 -7.79 -13.52 -12.53
C ALA A 166 -6.38 -13.49 -11.89
N GLN A 167 -5.43 -12.76 -12.45
CA GLN A 167 -4.05 -12.59 -11.94
C GLN A 167 -3.80 -11.16 -11.44
N LEU A 168 -4.85 -10.33 -11.41
CA LEU A 168 -4.85 -8.92 -11.01
C LEU A 168 -6.02 -8.63 -10.05
N THR A 169 -6.48 -9.64 -9.31
CA THR A 169 -7.68 -9.54 -8.48
C THR A 169 -7.50 -8.53 -7.35
N PHE A 170 -6.31 -8.42 -6.77
CA PHE A 170 -5.99 -7.41 -5.77
C PHE A 170 -6.20 -6.00 -6.33
N PHE A 171 -5.68 -5.74 -7.53
CA PHE A 171 -5.75 -4.41 -8.12
C PHE A 171 -7.15 -4.03 -8.58
N ILE A 172 -7.89 -4.98 -9.19
CA ILE A 172 -9.26 -4.75 -9.66
C ILE A 172 -10.19 -4.45 -8.49
N ALA A 173 -10.05 -5.17 -7.38
CA ALA A 173 -10.90 -4.96 -6.21
C ALA A 173 -10.77 -3.54 -5.64
N HIS A 174 -9.55 -3.01 -5.53
CA HIS A 174 -9.38 -1.66 -4.99
C HIS A 174 -9.68 -0.59 -6.08
N SER A 175 -9.46 -0.82 -7.38
CA SER A 175 -9.82 0.19 -8.39
C SER A 175 -11.31 0.53 -8.44
N ASP A 176 -12.19 -0.46 -8.20
CA ASP A 176 -13.64 -0.29 -8.30
C ASP A 176 -14.26 0.35 -7.04
N ILE A 177 -13.58 0.25 -5.89
CA ILE A 177 -14.11 0.65 -4.56
C ILE A 177 -13.54 1.99 -4.09
N ASP A 178 -12.33 2.35 -4.54
CA ASP A 178 -11.54 3.45 -3.96
C ASP A 178 -12.17 4.85 -4.02
N ILE A 179 -13.01 5.16 -5.01
CA ILE A 179 -13.66 6.49 -5.07
C ILE A 179 -14.59 6.71 -3.86
N GLU A 180 -15.33 5.66 -3.46
CA GLU A 180 -16.25 5.75 -2.32
C GLU A 180 -15.47 5.84 -1.01
N HIS A 181 -14.44 4.99 -0.83
CA HIS A 181 -13.58 5.03 0.35
C HIS A 181 -12.83 6.36 0.49
N PHE A 182 -12.27 6.90 -0.60
CA PHE A 182 -11.58 8.19 -0.53
C PHE A 182 -12.54 9.34 -0.15
N ASN A 183 -13.80 9.29 -0.60
CA ASN A 183 -14.82 10.23 -0.14
C ASN A 183 -15.16 10.06 1.35
N GLU A 184 -15.19 8.83 1.86
CA GLU A 184 -15.35 8.55 3.28
C GLU A 184 -14.18 9.11 4.11
N ILE A 185 -12.93 8.94 3.67
CA ILE A 185 -11.76 9.53 4.32
C ILE A 185 -11.90 11.06 4.44
N LYS A 186 -12.28 11.75 3.36
CA LYS A 186 -12.51 13.20 3.38
C LYS A 186 -13.61 13.60 4.36
N LEU A 187 -14.70 12.83 4.41
CA LEU A 187 -15.80 13.08 5.36
C LEU A 187 -15.32 12.92 6.81
N ILE A 188 -14.52 11.89 7.11
CA ILE A 188 -13.97 11.68 8.45
C ILE A 188 -13.04 12.84 8.82
N LEU A 189 -12.10 13.21 7.95
CA LEU A 189 -11.21 14.37 8.15
C LEU A 189 -12.00 15.63 8.50
N GLN A 190 -13.07 15.92 7.77
CA GLN A 190 -13.92 17.10 8.02
C GLN A 190 -14.58 17.04 9.41
N ARG A 191 -15.00 15.85 9.84
CA ARG A 191 -15.72 15.66 11.11
C ARG A 191 -14.79 15.62 12.31
N THR A 192 -13.55 15.12 12.16
CA THR A 192 -12.66 14.83 13.28
C THR A 192 -11.55 15.85 13.48
N CYS A 193 -10.95 16.41 12.42
CA CYS A 193 -9.84 17.35 12.56
C CYS A 193 -10.34 18.69 13.14
N LYS A 194 -9.73 19.16 14.23
CA LYS A 194 -10.12 20.40 14.93
C LYS A 194 -9.00 21.42 15.05
N SER A 195 -7.76 20.99 14.87
CA SER A 195 -6.57 21.82 15.05
C SER A 195 -5.57 21.63 13.91
N GLN A 196 -4.66 22.60 13.74
CA GLN A 196 -3.56 22.45 12.79
C GLN A 196 -2.66 21.26 13.14
N ALA A 197 -2.51 20.95 14.44
CA ALA A 197 -1.72 19.80 14.89
C ALA A 197 -2.27 18.45 14.40
N ASP A 198 -3.59 18.35 14.15
CA ASP A 198 -4.19 17.15 13.54
C ASP A 198 -3.72 16.98 12.10
N TRP A 199 -3.81 18.06 11.32
CA TRP A 199 -3.39 18.10 9.92
C TRP A 199 -1.88 17.86 9.77
N ASP A 200 -1.07 18.43 10.67
CA ASP A 200 0.37 18.23 10.67
C ASP A 200 0.72 16.74 10.93
N ALA A 201 0.05 16.10 11.90
CA ALA A 201 0.26 14.69 12.20
C ALA A 201 -0.17 13.76 11.04
N ILE A 202 -1.31 14.06 10.42
CA ILE A 202 -1.79 13.36 9.22
C ILE A 202 -0.79 13.49 8.07
N THR A 203 -0.30 14.71 7.81
CA THR A 203 0.65 14.99 6.73
C THR A 203 1.95 14.21 6.93
N VAL A 204 2.48 14.19 8.15
CA VAL A 204 3.72 13.46 8.47
C VAL A 204 3.55 11.96 8.25
N VAL A 205 2.45 11.37 8.69
CA VAL A 205 2.20 9.93 8.49
C VAL A 205 1.94 9.59 7.04
N MET A 206 1.20 10.43 6.30
CA MET A 206 0.96 10.27 4.87
C MET A 206 2.29 10.19 4.11
N GLU A 207 3.16 11.19 4.28
CA GLU A 207 4.45 11.23 3.59
C GLU A 207 5.37 10.08 4.02
N THR A 208 5.47 9.81 5.33
CA THR A 208 6.37 8.77 5.84
C THR A 208 5.94 7.39 5.38
N SER A 209 4.66 7.05 5.51
CA SER A 209 4.16 5.73 5.10
C SER A 209 4.29 5.51 3.59
N LEU A 210 4.02 6.52 2.76
CA LEU A 210 4.23 6.43 1.32
C LEU A 210 5.72 6.25 0.96
N ARG A 211 6.64 6.96 1.64
CA ARG A 211 8.08 6.76 1.45
C ARG A 211 8.55 5.37 1.89
N LEU A 212 8.01 4.82 2.98
CA LEU A 212 8.30 3.45 3.42
C LEU A 212 7.80 2.42 2.40
N THR A 213 6.64 2.64 1.78
CA THR A 213 6.18 1.84 0.64
C THR A 213 7.14 1.96 -0.54
N GLY A 214 7.66 3.16 -0.84
CA GLY A 214 8.71 3.34 -1.84
C GLY A 214 9.98 2.52 -1.56
N ASN A 215 10.41 2.47 -0.30
CA ASN A 215 11.56 1.63 0.12
C ASN A 215 11.27 0.13 -0.06
N MET A 216 10.02 -0.30 0.15
CA MET A 216 9.61 -1.68 -0.15
C MET A 216 9.77 -2.00 -1.64
N LEU A 217 9.41 -1.08 -2.55
CA LEU A 217 9.61 -1.29 -4.00
C LEU A 217 11.08 -1.50 -4.35
N GLU A 218 11.98 -0.75 -3.74
CA GLU A 218 13.42 -0.92 -3.95
C GLU A 218 13.94 -2.24 -3.37
N ALA A 219 13.50 -2.62 -2.17
CA ALA A 219 13.87 -3.90 -1.57
C ALA A 219 13.40 -5.09 -2.42
N VAL A 220 12.21 -5.01 -3.02
CA VAL A 220 11.71 -6.01 -3.98
C VAL A 220 12.66 -6.13 -5.17
N TYR A 221 13.06 -5.00 -5.76
CA TYR A 221 13.95 -5.02 -6.93
C TYR A 221 15.34 -5.56 -6.60
N GLU A 222 15.90 -5.24 -5.42
CA GLU A 222 17.18 -5.81 -4.97
C GLU A 222 17.12 -7.32 -4.83
N GLN A 223 16.02 -7.85 -4.30
CA GLN A 223 15.82 -9.30 -4.20
C GLN A 223 15.61 -9.95 -5.55
N TYR A 224 15.01 -9.25 -6.50
CA TYR A 224 14.91 -9.72 -7.87
C TYR A 224 16.29 -9.85 -8.52
N GLU A 225 17.17 -8.85 -8.39
CA GLU A 225 18.55 -8.92 -8.89
C GLU A 225 19.37 -10.03 -8.20
N ALA A 226 19.20 -10.17 -6.88
CA ALA A 226 19.81 -11.26 -6.12
C ALA A 226 19.30 -12.64 -6.57
N TRP A 227 18.00 -12.78 -6.85
CA TRP A 227 17.42 -14.01 -7.37
C TRP A 227 17.95 -14.34 -8.77
N GLN A 228 18.01 -13.37 -9.69
CA GLN A 228 18.56 -13.55 -11.04
C GLN A 228 20.03 -14.00 -11.03
N SER A 229 20.78 -13.62 -9.99
CA SER A 229 22.19 -14.00 -9.81
C SER A 229 22.39 -15.27 -8.95
N GLY A 230 21.31 -15.96 -8.55
CA GLY A 230 21.37 -17.16 -7.71
C GLY A 230 21.75 -16.90 -6.24
N GLN A 231 21.62 -15.66 -5.76
CA GLN A 231 21.98 -15.23 -4.42
C GLN A 231 20.79 -15.12 -3.46
N ALA A 232 19.57 -15.43 -3.91
CA ALA A 232 18.35 -15.39 -3.09
C ALA A 232 17.62 -16.75 -3.07
N PRO A 233 18.20 -17.79 -2.44
CA PRO A 233 17.69 -19.17 -2.50
C PRO A 233 16.28 -19.33 -1.90
N ARG A 234 15.85 -18.39 -1.04
CA ARG A 234 14.48 -18.36 -0.52
C ARG A 234 13.41 -18.13 -1.59
N TYR A 235 13.80 -17.74 -2.81
CA TYR A 235 12.91 -17.50 -3.94
C TYR A 235 13.12 -18.50 -5.10
N ASP A 236 13.83 -19.61 -4.89
CA ASP A 236 14.10 -20.61 -5.94
C ASP A 236 12.82 -21.15 -6.59
N PHE A 237 11.72 -21.19 -5.85
CA PHE A 237 10.41 -21.59 -6.36
C PHE A 237 9.92 -20.72 -7.53
N LEU A 238 10.39 -19.47 -7.65
CA LEU A 238 10.04 -18.58 -8.76
C LEU A 238 10.61 -19.03 -10.10
N HIS A 239 11.63 -19.90 -10.14
CA HIS A 239 12.11 -20.48 -11.39
C HIS A 239 11.05 -21.32 -12.11
N ALA A 240 10.02 -21.79 -11.39
CA ALA A 240 8.87 -22.44 -12.00
C ALA A 240 8.09 -21.50 -12.95
N LEU A 241 8.19 -20.17 -12.76
CA LEU A 241 7.53 -19.17 -13.59
C LEU A 241 8.26 -18.89 -14.91
N ASP A 242 9.58 -19.11 -14.96
CA ASP A 242 10.40 -18.92 -16.18
C ASP A 242 10.10 -19.98 -17.26
N GLN A 243 9.52 -21.11 -16.86
CA GLN A 243 9.21 -22.25 -17.73
C GLN A 243 7.76 -22.21 -18.28
N SER A 244 7.01 -21.11 -18.02
CA SER A 244 5.55 -21.02 -18.19
C SER A 244 5.06 -19.92 -19.12
#